data_AF-A0A397CJP1-F1
#
_entry.id   AF-A0A397CJP1-F1
#
_cell.length_a   1.000
_cell.length_b   1.000
_cell.length_c   1.000
_cell.angle_alpha   90.00
_cell.angle_beta   90.00
_cell.angle_gamma   90.00
#
_symmetry.space_group_name_H-M   'P 1'
#
loop_
_entity.id
_entity.type
_entity.pdbx_description
1 polymer ?
#
loop_
_entity_poly.entity_id
_entity_poly.type
_entity_poly.pdbx_seq_one_letter_code
_entity_poly.pdbx_strand_id
1 'polypeptide(L)' 'LKTNEKQVGTPLWTAPEVVTGGQFSLKSDVYAFGIILTELITRKTPYADKTKTMSAYKVGGRILLGKN' A
#
# COMPACT_ATOMS: atom_id res chain seq x y z
N LEU A 1 -3.08 -8.95 -27.08
CA LEU A 1 -1.91 -8.82 -26.17
C LEU A 1 -2.46 -8.75 -24.75
N LYS A 2 -2.41 -9.85 -23.98
CA LYS A 2 -2.84 -9.84 -22.58
C LYS A 2 -1.77 -9.07 -21.80
N THR A 3 -2.06 -7.82 -21.43
CA THR A 3 -1.23 -7.12 -20.45
C THR A 3 -1.26 -7.96 -19.19
N ASN A 4 -0.10 -8.47 -18.79
CA ASN A 4 0.09 -9.14 -17.51
C ASN A 4 -0.25 -8.11 -16.44
N GLU A 5 -1.50 -8.07 -16.02
CA GLU A 5 -1.92 -7.48 -14.77
C GLU A 5 -1.23 -8.33 -13.70
N LYS A 6 0.04 -8.00 -13.39
CA LYS A 6 0.61 -8.33 -12.08
C LYS A 6 -0.46 -7.87 -11.12
N GLN A 7 -1.16 -8.82 -10.51
CA GLN A 7 -2.19 -8.56 -9.53
C GLN A 7 -1.54 -7.67 -8.49
N VAL A 8 -1.77 -6.36 -8.61
CA VAL A 8 -1.19 -5.37 -7.71
C VAL A 8 -1.93 -5.67 -6.42
N GLY A 9 -1.24 -6.34 -5.49
CA GLY A 9 -1.77 -6.57 -4.15
C GLY A 9 -2.36 -5.28 -3.60
N THR A 10 -3.35 -5.38 -2.72
CA THR A 10 -4.15 -4.23 -2.30
C THR A 10 -3.24 -3.05 -1.93
N PRO A 11 -3.21 -1.95 -2.71
CA PRO A 11 -2.04 -1.04 -2.75
C PRO A 11 -1.78 -0.27 -1.46
N LEU A 12 -2.72 -0.30 -0.52
CA LEU A 12 -2.55 0.30 0.81
C LEU A 12 -1.71 -0.55 1.77
N TRP A 13 -1.57 -1.85 1.50
CA TRP A 13 -0.77 -2.79 2.30
C TRP A 13 0.59 -3.09 1.65
N THR A 14 0.78 -2.68 0.39
CA THR A 14 1.99 -2.97 -0.37
C THR A 14 3.08 -1.95 -0.05
N ALA A 15 4.29 -2.45 0.24
CA ALA A 15 5.46 -1.63 0.53
C ALA A 15 5.80 -0.69 -0.64
N PRO A 16 6.30 0.52 -0.37
CA PRO A 16 6.49 1.53 -1.41
C PRO A 16 7.42 1.09 -2.55
N GLU A 17 8.48 0.35 -2.23
CA GLU A 17 9.42 -0.21 -3.19
C GLU A 17 8.80 -1.29 -4.09
N VAL A 18 7.75 -1.98 -3.63
CA VAL A 18 7.04 -2.99 -4.41
C VAL A 18 6.03 -2.33 -5.35
N VAL A 19 5.36 -1.27 -4.91
CA VAL A 19 4.40 -0.52 -5.77
C VAL A 19 5.11 0.13 -6.96
N THR A 20 6.36 0.55 -6.81
CA THR A 20 7.17 1.14 -7.91
C THR A 20 7.74 0.09 -8.88
N GLY A 21 7.38 -1.19 -8.71
CA GLY A 21 7.83 -2.28 -9.57
C GLY A 21 9.11 -2.96 -9.10
N GLY A 22 9.58 -2.65 -7.88
CA GLY A 22 10.67 -3.37 -7.24
C GLY A 22 10.31 -4.80 -6.85
N GLN A 23 11.30 -5.53 -6.34
CA GLN A 23 11.14 -6.93 -5.95
C GLN A 23 10.55 -7.05 -4.55
N PHE A 24 9.68 -8.03 -4.36
CA PHE A 24 9.25 -8.47 -3.03
C PHE A 24 10.46 -8.93 -2.22
N SER A 25 10.49 -8.57 -0.94
CA SER A 25 11.58 -8.92 -0.03
C SER A 25 11.04 -9.14 1.38
N LEU A 26 11.87 -9.68 2.27
CA LEU A 26 11.50 -9.80 3.68
C LEU A 26 11.11 -8.45 4.30
N LYS A 27 11.70 -7.33 3.83
CA LYS A 27 11.37 -5.99 4.30
C LYS A 27 9.96 -5.55 3.84
N SER A 28 9.55 -5.93 2.63
CA SER A 28 8.21 -5.61 2.15
C SER A 28 7.13 -6.38 2.91
N ASP A 29 7.44 -7.61 3.34
CA ASP A 29 6.52 -8.42 4.14
C ASP A 29 6.35 -7.84 5.55
N VAL A 30 7.45 -7.38 6.16
CA VAL A 30 7.41 -6.69 7.47
C VAL A 30 6.60 -5.40 7.39
N TYR A 31 6.70 -4.64 6.28
CA TYR A 31 5.88 -3.45 6.06
C TYR A 31 4.38 -3.80 6.03
N ALA A 32 3.99 -4.77 5.20
CA ALA A 32 2.61 -5.20 5.07
C ALA A 32 2.03 -5.69 6.41
N PHE A 33 2.83 -6.42 7.19
CA PHE A 33 2.47 -6.86 8.53
C PHE A 33 2.21 -5.68 9.49
N GLY A 34 3.03 -4.63 9.45
CA GLY A 34 2.81 -3.42 10.24
C GLY A 34 1.49 -2.71 9.90
N ILE A 35 1.11 -2.69 8.61
CA ILE A 35 -0.19 -2.15 8.17
C ILE A 35 -1.34 -3.00 8.72
N ILE A 36 -1.24 -4.33 8.66
CA ILE A 36 -2.25 -5.24 9.22
C ILE A 36 -2.40 -5.04 10.72
N LEU A 37 -1.30 -4.96 11.48
CA LEU A 37 -1.35 -4.71 12.92
C LEU A 37 -2.07 -3.40 13.25
N THR A 38 -1.79 -2.34 12.48
CA THR A 38 -2.45 -1.05 12.66
C THR A 38 -3.95 -1.14 12.39
N GLU A 39 -4.36 -1.86 11.35
CA GLU A 39 -5.77 -2.12 11.04
C GLU A 39 -6.47 -2.90 12.17
N LEU A 40 -5.82 -3.93 12.72
CA LEU A 40 -6.36 -4.71 13.83
C LEU A 40 -6.54 -3.88 15.11
N ILE A 41 -5.54 -3.06 15.46
CA ILE A 41 -5.58 -2.22 16.66
C ILE A 41 -6.62 -1.11 16.53
N THR A 42 -6.67 -0.45 15.37
CA THR A 42 -7.55 0.72 15.16
C THR A 42 -8.95 0.34 14.72
N ARG A 43 -9.17 -0.90 14.26
CA ARG A 43 -10.40 -1.38 13.60
C ARG A 43 -10.79 -0.52 12.39
N LYS A 44 -9.82 0.15 11.77
CA LYS A 44 -10.01 1.04 10.62
C LYS A 44 -9.18 0.54 9.45
N THR A 45 -9.74 0.66 8.24
CA THR A 45 -9.00 0.38 7.00
C THR A 45 -7.73 1.24 6.96
N PRO A 46 -6.60 0.72 6.44
CA PRO A 46 -5.38 1.49 6.33
C PRO A 46 -5.60 2.82 5.62
N TYR A 47 -5.05 3.89 6.21
CA TYR A 47 -5.19 5.26 5.71
C TYR A 47 -6.64 5.76 5.57
N ALA A 48 -7.58 5.25 6.37
CA ALA A 48 -9.01 5.63 6.34
C ALA A 48 -9.27 7.13 6.23
N ASP A 49 -8.47 7.97 6.89
CA ASP A 49 -8.64 9.43 6.83
C ASP A 49 -8.20 10.03 5.49
N LYS A 50 -7.19 9.43 4.84
CA LYS A 50 -6.72 9.85 3.51
C LYS A 50 -7.56 9.25 2.38
N THR A 51 -8.18 8.08 2.59
CA THR A 51 -9.05 7.42 1.59
C THR A 51 -10.45 8.03 1.50
N LYS A 52 -10.89 8.82 2.50
CA LYS A 52 -12.13 9.61 2.43
C LYS A 52 -12.04 10.77 1.44
N THR A 53 -10.85 11.34 1.27
CA THR A 53 -10.61 12.55 0.46
C THR A 53 -9.97 12.21 -0.89
N MET A 54 -9.36 11.03 -1.01
CA MET A 54 -8.63 10.61 -2.21
C MET A 54 -8.78 9.11 -2.47
N SER A 55 -8.80 8.70 -3.73
CA SER A 55 -8.72 7.28 -4.11
C SER A 55 -7.45 6.62 -3.56
N ALA A 56 -7.55 5.34 -3.19
CA ALA A 56 -6.45 4.54 -2.64
C ALA A 56 -5.16 4.60 -3.49
N TYR A 57 -5.28 4.67 -4.82
CA TYR A 57 -4.14 4.82 -5.73
C TYR A 57 -3.40 6.16 -5.55
N LYS A 58 -4.14 7.24 -5.28
CA LYS A 58 -3.57 8.58 -5.03
C LYS A 58 -2.96 8.68 -3.64
N VAL A 59 -3.54 7.97 -2.66
CA VAL A 59 -2.95 7.81 -1.32
C VAL A 59 -1.63 7.06 -1.42
N GLY A 60 -1.63 5.90 -2.08
CA GLY A 60 -0.43 5.13 -2.39
C GLY A 60 0.63 6.01 -3.04
N GLY A 61 0.30 6.66 -4.17
CA GLY A 61 1.23 7.56 -4.87
C GLY A 61 1.85 8.68 -4.02
N ARG A 62 1.14 9.23 -3.03
CA ARG A 62 1.71 10.25 -2.11
C ARG A 62 2.64 9.65 -1.07
N ILE A 63 2.31 8.47 -0.55
CA ILE A 63 3.19 7.70 0.35
C ILE A 63 4.50 7.38 -0.37
N LEU A 64 4.44 6.99 -1.65
CA LEU A 64 5.62 6.74 -2.49
C LEU A 64 6.50 7.98 -2.67
N LEU A 65 5.89 9.16 -2.78
CA LEU A 65 6.60 10.41 -3.02
C LEU A 65 7.11 11.09 -1.72
N GLY A 66 6.92 10.47 -0.55
CA GLY A 66 7.31 11.05 0.74
C GLY A 66 6.61 12.38 1.06
N LYS A 67 5.51 12.69 0.36
CA LYS A 67 4.74 13.94 0.53
C LYS A 67 3.59 13.68 1.49
N ASN A 68 3.82 13.98 2.77
CA ASN A 68 2.80 13.85 3.83
C ASN A 68 1.52 14.64 3.55
#